data_AF-A0A5D0CXR4-F1
#
_entry.id   AF-A0A5D0CXR4-F1
#
_cell.length_a   1.000
_cell.length_b   1.000
_cell.length_c   1.000
_cell.angle_alpha   90.00
_cell.angle_beta   90.00
_cell.angle_gamma   90.00
#
_symmetry.space_group_name_H-M   'P 1'
#
loop_
_entity.id
_entity.type
_entity.pdbx_description
1 polymer ?
#
loop_
_entity_poly.entity_id
_entity_poly.type
_entity_poly.pdbx_seq_one_letter_code
_entity_poly.pdbx_strand_id
1 'polypeptide(L)'
;MRNIRITLLLAAAFGFLIALGFGILDSWSMSLKVTGGIGIGAWLVAGIFTGSYISGDRSRANESIETAEDRTFRNKAANLLFLIGIPFLVIALVLYLITES
;
A
#
# COMPACT_ATOMS: atom_id res chain seq x y z
N MET A 1 13.58 -12.07 0.50
CA MET A 1 12.55 -11.96 -0.57
C MET A 1 11.58 -13.16 -0.64
N ARG A 2 11.70 -14.21 0.19
CA ARG A 2 10.89 -15.45 0.08
C ARG A 2 9.38 -15.29 0.38
N ASN A 3 8.94 -14.18 0.97
CA ASN A 3 7.56 -14.04 1.48
C ASN A 3 6.66 -13.12 0.63
N ILE A 4 7.14 -12.59 -0.51
CA ILE A 4 6.36 -11.63 -1.33
C ILE A 4 5.01 -12.21 -1.75
N ARG A 5 5.00 -13.48 -2.20
CA ARG A 5 3.76 -14.18 -2.58
C ARG A 5 2.77 -14.25 -1.42
N ILE A 6 3.26 -14.58 -0.22
CA ILE A 6 2.43 -14.69 0.99
C ILE A 6 1.87 -13.30 1.35
N THR A 7 2.69 -12.25 1.33
CA THR A 7 2.25 -10.88 1.58
C THR A 7 1.14 -10.46 0.62
N LEU A 8 1.32 -10.71 -0.68
CA LEU A 8 0.31 -10.39 -1.69
C LEU A 8 -1.00 -11.17 -1.47
N LEU A 9 -0.90 -12.48 -1.18
CA LEU A 9 -2.08 -13.31 -0.92
C LEU A 9 -2.83 -12.86 0.34
N LEU A 10 -2.12 -12.56 1.43
CA LEU A 10 -2.72 -12.07 2.67
C LEU A 10 -3.37 -10.70 2.48
N ALA A 11 -2.69 -9.77 1.80
CA ALA A 11 -3.24 -8.45 1.54
C ALA A 11 -4.44 -8.50 0.59
N ALA A 12 -4.42 -9.38 -0.42
CA ALA A 12 -5.57 -9.62 -1.30
C ALA A 12 -6.76 -10.23 -0.54
N ALA A 13 -6.53 -11.27 0.25
CA ALA A 13 -7.58 -11.90 1.06
C ALA A 13 -8.19 -10.88 2.03
N PHE A 14 -7.36 -10.11 2.73
CA PHE A 14 -7.81 -9.09 3.67
C PHE A 14 -8.57 -7.95 2.97
N GLY A 15 -8.04 -7.43 1.86
CA GLY A 15 -8.71 -6.42 1.05
C GLY A 15 -10.05 -6.90 0.51
N PHE A 16 -10.16 -8.16 0.11
CA PHE A 16 -11.41 -8.76 -0.36
C PHE A 16 -12.44 -8.88 0.76
N LEU A 17 -12.03 -9.29 1.96
CA LEU A 17 -12.91 -9.33 3.13
C LEU A 17 -13.41 -7.93 3.52
N ILE A 18 -12.55 -6.91 3.48
CA ILE A 18 -12.95 -5.51 3.70
C ILE A 18 -13.95 -5.08 2.62
N ALA A 19 -13.66 -5.39 1.35
CA ALA A 19 -14.51 -5.00 0.24
C ALA A 19 -15.91 -5.61 0.34
N LEU A 20 -16.00 -6.90 0.66
CA LEU A 20 -17.27 -7.59 0.89
C LEU A 20 -17.99 -7.06 2.12
N GLY A 21 -17.26 -6.85 3.23
CA GLY A 21 -17.83 -6.32 4.47
C GLY A 21 -18.53 -4.98 4.25
N PHE A 22 -17.84 -4.00 3.66
CA PHE A 22 -18.45 -2.70 3.37
C PHE A 22 -19.50 -2.76 2.25
N GLY A 23 -19.29 -3.61 1.23
CA GLY A 23 -20.24 -3.77 0.13
C GLY A 23 -21.59 -4.34 0.57
N ILE A 24 -21.58 -5.28 1.53
CA ILE A 24 -22.79 -5.93 2.07
C ILE A 24 -23.45 -5.09 3.17
N LEU A 25 -22.66 -4.50 4.06
CA LEU A 25 -23.17 -3.80 5.26
C LEU A 25 -23.57 -2.34 5.01
N ASP A 26 -23.00 -1.70 3.98
CA ASP A 26 -23.25 -0.29 3.69
C ASP A 26 -23.53 -0.07 2.20
N SER A 27 -22.48 -0.04 1.37
CA SER A 27 -22.59 0.22 -0.06
C SER A 27 -21.31 -0.15 -0.81
N TRP A 28 -21.46 -0.52 -2.09
CA TRP A 28 -20.32 -0.76 -2.97
C TRP A 28 -19.48 0.49 -3.21
N SER A 29 -20.08 1.69 -3.16
CA SER A 29 -19.37 2.97 -3.24
C SER A 29 -18.47 3.19 -2.01
N MET A 30 -18.94 2.83 -0.80
CA MET A 30 -18.12 2.90 0.41
C MET A 30 -16.98 1.87 0.39
N SER A 31 -17.25 0.66 -0.10
CA SER A 31 -16.24 -0.37 -0.33
C SER A 31 -15.12 0.13 -1.26
N LEU A 32 -15.45 0.80 -2.36
CA LEU A 32 -14.50 1.45 -3.27
C LEU A 32 -13.66 2.52 -2.55
N LYS A 33 -14.29 3.43 -1.81
CA LYS A 33 -13.58 4.51 -1.10
C LYS A 33 -12.60 3.96 -0.05
N VAL A 34 -13.01 2.95 0.71
CA VAL A 34 -12.17 2.34 1.76
C VAL A 34 -10.99 1.58 1.14
N THR A 35 -11.25 0.70 0.18
CA THR A 35 -10.20 -0.11 -0.46
C THR A 35 -9.22 0.76 -1.25
N GLY A 36 -9.72 1.72 -2.02
CA GLY A 36 -8.91 2.70 -2.74
C GLY A 36 -8.11 3.60 -1.80
N GLY A 37 -8.73 4.08 -0.72
CA GLY A 37 -8.07 4.90 0.30
C GLY A 37 -6.92 4.17 0.99
N ILE A 38 -7.11 2.90 1.36
CA ILE A 38 -6.04 2.07 1.95
C ILE A 38 -4.91 1.85 0.94
N GLY A 39 -5.25 1.52 -0.31
CA GLY A 39 -4.26 1.29 -1.36
C GLY A 39 -3.39 2.52 -1.66
N ILE A 40 -4.03 3.67 -1.88
CA ILE A 40 -3.34 4.95 -2.11
C ILE A 40 -2.54 5.35 -0.87
N GLY A 41 -3.15 5.28 0.32
CA GLY A 41 -2.49 5.61 1.58
C GLY A 41 -1.23 4.77 1.80
N ALA A 42 -1.28 3.46 1.54
CA ALA A 42 -0.13 2.58 1.66
C ALA A 42 1.00 2.99 0.69
N TRP A 43 0.69 3.34 -0.56
CA TRP A 43 1.69 3.80 -1.52
C TRP A 43 2.26 5.18 -1.18
N LEU A 44 1.45 6.09 -0.67
CA LEU A 44 1.93 7.39 -0.19
C LEU A 44 2.91 7.20 0.96
N VAL A 45 2.58 6.37 1.95
CA VAL A 45 3.47 6.09 3.08
C VAL A 45 4.72 5.34 2.61
N ALA A 46 4.61 4.41 1.66
CA ALA A 46 5.77 3.76 1.05
C ALA A 46 6.73 4.78 0.42
N GLY A 47 6.21 5.77 -0.30
CA GLY A 47 7.00 6.86 -0.88
C GLY A 47 7.72 7.72 0.17
N ILE A 48 7.09 7.93 1.33
CA ILE A 48 7.75 8.64 2.45
C ILE A 48 8.95 7.83 2.93
N PHE A 49 8.78 6.52 3.15
CA PHE A 49 9.89 5.67 3.57
C PHE A 49 11.00 5.54 2.51
N THR A 50 10.69 5.57 1.21
CA THR A 50 11.75 5.59 0.18
C THR A 50 12.42 6.95 0.02
N GLY A 51 11.88 8.01 0.63
CA GLY A 51 12.36 9.38 0.43
C GLY A 51 12.00 9.93 -0.96
N SER A 52 10.99 9.38 -1.65
CA SER A 52 10.60 9.82 -3.00
C SER A 52 10.10 11.26 -3.07
N TYR A 53 9.75 11.87 -1.92
CA TYR A 53 9.20 13.23 -1.83
C TYR A 53 10.22 14.27 -1.35
N ILE A 54 11.48 13.91 -1.11
CA ILE A 54 12.54 14.84 -0.69
C ILE A 54 13.59 15.04 -1.78
N SER A 55 14.35 16.15 -1.72
CA SER A 55 15.41 16.42 -2.70
C SER A 55 16.55 15.41 -2.61
N GLY A 56 17.21 15.16 -3.76
CA GLY A 56 18.33 14.22 -3.84
C GLY A 56 19.49 14.56 -2.88
N ASP A 57 19.77 15.84 -2.66
CA ASP A 57 20.80 16.27 -1.70
C ASP A 57 20.42 15.93 -0.26
N ARG A 58 19.15 16.11 0.12
CA ARG A 58 18.65 15.71 1.44
C ARG A 58 18.61 14.20 1.60
N SER A 59 18.27 13.47 0.54
CA SER A 59 18.29 12.01 0.53
C SER A 59 19.71 11.47 0.75
N ARG A 60 20.71 12.02 0.03
CA ARG A 60 22.13 11.66 0.21
C ARG A 60 22.66 12.03 1.59
N ALA A 61 22.28 13.19 2.12
CA ALA A 61 22.64 13.59 3.48
C ALA A 61 22.08 12.60 4.52
N ASN A 62 20.79 12.24 4.41
CA ASN A 62 20.18 11.24 5.28
C ASN A 62 20.87 9.88 5.16
N GLU A 63 21.16 9.40 3.95
CA GLU A 63 21.86 8.13 3.74
C GLU A 63 23.28 8.13 4.37
N SER A 64 23.94 9.29 4.44
CA SER A 64 25.30 9.39 4.98
C SER A 64 25.40 9.29 6.51
N ILE A 65 24.30 9.57 7.23
CA ILE A 65 24.23 9.54 8.70
C ILE A 65 23.35 8.40 9.25
N GLU A 66 22.67 7.66 8.37
CA GLU A 66 21.76 6.57 8.72
C GLU A 66 22.51 5.28 9.05
N THR A 67 22.04 4.56 10.08
CA THR A 67 22.60 3.25 10.43
C THR A 67 22.15 2.18 9.44
N ALA A 68 22.92 1.08 9.32
CA ALA A 68 22.54 -0.04 8.46
C ALA A 68 21.21 -0.69 8.90
N GLU A 69 20.90 -0.66 10.20
CA GLU A 69 19.66 -1.18 10.76
C GLU A 69 18.46 -0.31 10.36
N ASP A 70 18.55 1.00 10.54
CA ASP A 70 17.50 1.95 10.15
C ASP A 70 17.20 1.87 8.66
N ARG A 71 18.25 1.80 7.83
CA ARG A 71 18.12 1.65 6.38
C ARG A 71 17.39 0.36 6.01
N THR A 72 17.71 -0.72 6.71
CA THR A 72 17.06 -2.03 6.48
C THR A 72 15.60 -2.01 6.89
N PHE A 73 15.28 -1.40 8.04
CA PHE A 73 13.91 -1.23 8.51
C PHE A 73 13.09 -0.39 7.51
N ARG A 74 13.61 0.78 7.13
CA ARG A 74 12.99 1.69 6.18
C ARG A 74 12.68 1.01 4.85
N ASN A 75 13.65 0.30 4.27
CA ASN A 75 13.47 -0.42 3.02
C ASN A 75 12.46 -1.58 3.15
N LYS A 76 12.45 -2.29 4.29
CA LYS A 76 11.46 -3.34 4.54
C LYS A 76 10.05 -2.75 4.66
N ALA A 77 9.88 -1.64 5.39
CA ALA A 77 8.61 -0.96 5.56
C ALA A 77 8.07 -0.43 4.23
N ALA A 78 8.91 0.27 3.45
CA ALA A 78 8.58 0.75 2.12
C ALA A 78 8.10 -0.38 1.20
N ASN A 79 8.88 -1.47 1.12
CA ASN A 79 8.54 -2.61 0.27
C ASN A 79 7.25 -3.30 0.72
N LEU A 80 7.05 -3.47 2.03
CA LEU A 80 5.84 -4.09 2.57
C LEU A 80 4.59 -3.25 2.23
N LEU A 81 4.64 -1.94 2.48
CA LEU A 81 3.54 -1.02 2.21
C LEU A 81 3.22 -0.95 0.72
N PHE A 82 4.24 -0.88 -0.13
CA PHE A 82 4.05 -0.91 -1.58
C PHE A 82 3.37 -2.20 -2.04
N LEU A 83 3.82 -3.35 -1.54
CA LEU A 83 3.25 -4.66 -1.86
C LEU A 83 1.81 -4.83 -1.34
N ILE A 84 1.47 -4.27 -0.17
CA ILE A 84 0.10 -4.27 0.36
C ILE A 84 -0.81 -3.37 -0.47
N GLY A 85 -0.31 -2.22 -0.93
CA GLY A 85 -1.11 -1.28 -1.72
C GLY A 85 -1.58 -1.87 -3.05
N ILE A 86 -0.77 -2.71 -3.70
CA ILE A 86 -1.10 -3.34 -5.00
C ILE A 86 -2.47 -4.05 -4.97
N PRO A 87 -2.70 -5.09 -4.14
CA PRO A 87 -3.98 -5.80 -4.15
C PRO A 87 -5.16 -4.92 -3.74
N PHE A 88 -4.97 -3.96 -2.82
CA PHE A 88 -6.03 -3.01 -2.46
C PHE A 88 -6.43 -2.11 -3.63
N LEU A 89 -5.46 -1.60 -4.40
CA LEU A 89 -5.72 -0.80 -5.60
C LEU A 89 -6.32 -1.63 -6.73
N VAL A 90 -5.91 -2.90 -6.89
CA VAL A 90 -6.52 -3.81 -7.87
C VAL A 90 -8.00 -4.05 -7.53
N ILE A 91 -8.32 -4.31 -6.25
CA ILE A 91 -9.70 -4.47 -5.80
C ILE A 91 -10.50 -3.18 -6.03
N ALA A 92 -9.95 -2.02 -5.66
CA ALA A 92 -10.59 -0.73 -5.89
C ALA A 92 -10.85 -0.47 -7.37
N LEU A 93 -9.89 -0.80 -8.25
CA LEU A 93 -10.05 -0.68 -9.69
C LEU A 93 -11.17 -1.58 -10.20
N VAL A 94 -11.21 -2.84 -9.76
CA VAL A 94 -12.29 -3.78 -10.13
C VAL A 94 -13.65 -3.28 -9.65
N LEU A 95 -13.74 -2.76 -8.42
CA LEU A 95 -14.98 -2.17 -7.91
C LEU A 95 -15.40 -0.99 -8.77
N TYR A 96 -14.50 -0.04 -9.04
CA TYR A 96 -14.76 1.11 -9.89
C TYR A 96 -15.33 0.70 -11.26
N LEU A 97 -14.73 -0.31 -11.90
CA LEU A 97 -15.16 -0.85 -13.20
C LEU A 97 -16.50 -1.59 -13.16
N ILE A 98 -17.08 -1.87 -11.99
CA ILE A 98 -18.38 -2.55 -11.85
C ILE A 98 -19.45 -1.61 -11.32
N THR A 99 -19.11 -0.64 -10.46
CA THR A 99 -20.08 0.30 -9.88
C THR A 99 -20.23 1.62 -10.63
N GLU A 100 -19.18 2.09 -11.31
CA GLU A 100 -19.13 3.43 -11.90
C GLU A 100 -18.95 3.38 -13.44
N SER A 101 -19.06 2.18 -14.02
CA SER A 101 -19.08 1.90 -15.47
C SER A 101 -20.50 1.84 -16.02
#